data_AF-A0A976KJU0-F1
#
_entry.id   AF-A0A976KJU0-F1
#
_cell.length_a   1.000
_cell.length_b   1.000
_cell.length_c   1.000
_cell.angle_alpha   90.00
_cell.angle_beta   90.00
_cell.angle_gamma   90.00
#
_symmetry.space_group_name_H-M   'P 1'
#
loop_
_entity.id
_entity.type
_entity.pdbx_description
1 polymer ?
#
loop_
_entity_poly.entity_id
_entity_poly.type
_entity_poly.pdbx_seq_one_letter_code
_entity_poly.pdbx_strand_id
1 'polypeptide(L)' 'MSNIKISSIVDETTWRDLKSLASESHQNISGLLNEAIQDYVRRHRIRPEVNKHLNDSIRQNEELGKLLAK' A
#
# COMPACT_ATOMS: atom_id res chain seq x y z
N MET A 1 -7.29 6.94 -18.53
CA MET A 1 -6.73 5.80 -17.79
C MET A 1 -7.49 4.55 -18.21
N SER A 2 -6.81 3.43 -18.41
CA SER A 2 -7.44 2.16 -18.79
C SER A 2 -8.09 1.49 -17.57
N ASN A 3 -9.33 1.03 -17.70
CA ASN A 3 -9.99 0.26 -16.66
C ASN A 3 -9.58 -1.21 -16.79
N ILE A 4 -9.06 -1.80 -15.71
CA ILE A 4 -8.71 -3.22 -15.63
C ILE A 4 -9.81 -3.94 -14.83
N LYS A 5 -10.41 -4.98 -15.41
CA LYS A 5 -11.36 -5.83 -14.69
C LYS A 5 -10.59 -6.88 -13.90
N ILE A 6 -10.90 -6.99 -12.61
CA ILE A 6 -10.37 -8.01 -11.72
C ILE A 6 -11.53 -8.85 -11.16
N SER A 7 -11.31 -10.13 -10.98
CA SER A 7 -12.16 -10.99 -10.15
C SER A 7 -11.42 -11.31 -8.86
N SER A 8 -12.12 -11.23 -7.73
CA SER A 8 -11.57 -11.58 -6.43
C SER A 8 -12.66 -12.22 -5.58
N ILE A 9 -12.26 -13.13 -4.70
CA ILE A 9 -13.13 -13.69 -3.67
C ILE A 9 -13.04 -12.78 -2.44
N VAL A 10 -14.18 -12.44 -1.87
CA VAL A 10 -14.30 -11.65 -0.65
C VAL A 10 -15.30 -12.30 0.28
N ASP A 11 -15.06 -12.20 1.58
CA ASP A 11 -15.99 -12.71 2.58
C ASP A 11 -17.33 -11.97 2.51
N GLU A 12 -18.41 -12.65 2.86
CA GLU A 12 -19.75 -12.09 2.79
C GLU A 12 -19.92 -10.88 3.71
N THR A 13 -19.33 -10.91 4.90
CA THR A 13 -19.34 -9.79 5.86
C THR A 13 -18.66 -8.57 5.27
N THR A 14 -17.44 -8.73 4.75
CA THR A 14 -16.67 -7.68 4.08
C THR A 14 -17.43 -7.08 2.89
N TRP A 15 -18.14 -7.91 2.12
CA TRP A 15 -18.97 -7.45 1.01
C TRP A 15 -20.19 -6.62 1.47
N ARG A 16 -20.85 -7.02 2.57
CA ARG A 16 -21.97 -6.27 3.14
C ARG A 16 -21.51 -4.92 3.69
N ASP A 17 -20.37 -4.89 4.39
CA ASP A 17 -19.79 -3.66 4.93
C ASP A 17 -19.42 -2.68 3.82
N LEU A 18 -18.78 -3.18 2.75
CA LEU A 18 -18.43 -2.36 1.58
C LEU A 18 -19.67 -1.75 0.90
N LYS A 19 -20.78 -2.52 0.80
CA LYS A 19 -22.05 -2.03 0.26
C LYS A 19 -22.70 -0.97 1.14
N SER A 20 -22.69 -1.15 2.46
CA SER A 20 -23.22 -0.15 3.40
C SER A 20 -22.45 1.15 3.25
N LEU A 21 -21.11 1.06 3.28
CA LEU A 21 -20.23 2.21 3.14
C LEU A 21 -20.43 2.94 1.81
N ALA A 22 -20.55 2.21 0.69
CA ALA A 22 -20.83 2.79 -0.61
C ALA A 22 -22.19 3.51 -0.66
N SER A 23 -23.20 2.98 0.03
CA SER A 23 -24.53 3.58 0.12
C SER A 23 -24.52 4.85 0.96
N GLU A 24 -23.82 4.83 2.09
CA GLU A 24 -23.64 5.98 2.98
C GLU A 24 -22.87 7.11 2.30
N SER A 25 -21.76 6.78 1.62
CA SER A 25 -20.91 7.75 0.94
C SER A 25 -21.43 8.19 -0.42
N HIS A 26 -22.54 7.61 -0.90
CA HIS A 26 -23.09 7.84 -2.24
C HIS A 26 -22.07 7.58 -3.37
N GLN A 27 -21.11 6.68 -3.14
CA GLN A 27 -20.10 6.30 -4.11
C GLN A 27 -20.44 4.96 -4.77
N ASN A 28 -19.98 4.76 -6.00
CA ASN A 28 -20.07 3.44 -6.61
C ASN A 28 -19.00 2.50 -6.01
N ILE A 29 -19.33 1.21 -5.97
CA ILE A 29 -18.48 0.16 -5.36
C ILE A 29 -17.08 0.12 -6.01
N SER A 30 -17.00 0.27 -7.33
CA SER A 30 -15.71 0.24 -8.05
C SER A 30 -14.77 1.39 -7.64
N GLY A 31 -15.33 2.59 -7.42
CA GLY A 31 -14.60 3.75 -6.92
C GLY A 31 -14.09 3.53 -5.51
N LEU A 32 -14.96 3.08 -4.63
CA LEU A 32 -14.62 2.77 -3.24
C LEU A 32 -13.56 1.66 -3.14
N LEU A 33 -13.65 0.61 -3.97
CA LEU A 33 -12.66 -0.45 -4.05
C LEU A 33 -11.29 0.06 -4.53
N ASN A 34 -11.28 0.94 -5.53
CA ASN A 34 -10.05 1.56 -6.02
C ASN A 34 -9.40 2.44 -4.94
N GLU A 35 -10.19 3.21 -4.20
CA GLU A 35 -9.72 4.02 -3.06
C GLU A 35 -9.11 3.12 -1.97
N ALA A 36 -9.80 2.05 -1.59
CA ALA A 36 -9.30 1.09 -0.60
C ALA A 36 -7.98 0.43 -1.03
N ILE A 37 -7.86 0.01 -2.30
CA ILE A 37 -6.62 -0.57 -2.85
C ILE A 37 -5.50 0.47 -2.81
N GLN A 38 -5.75 1.71 -3.23
CA GLN A 38 -4.75 2.78 -3.21
C GLN A 38 -4.26 3.07 -1.79
N ASP A 39 -5.17 3.17 -0.83
CA ASP A 39 -4.83 3.42 0.57
C ASP A 39 -4.06 2.26 1.18
N TYR A 40 -4.47 1.03 0.89
CA TYR A 40 -3.74 -0.16 1.34
C TYR A 40 -2.30 -0.16 0.80
N VAL A 41 -2.13 0.07 -0.50
CA VAL A 41 -0.80 0.15 -1.13
C VAL A 41 0.02 1.30 -0.53
N ARG A 42 -0.58 2.46 -0.28
CA ARG A 42 0.10 3.61 0.35
C ARG A 42 0.57 3.30 1.77
N ARG A 43 -0.23 2.59 2.57
CA ARG A 43 0.12 2.19 3.94
C ARG A 43 1.26 1.17 3.98
N HIS A 44 1.32 0.28 2.99
CA HIS A 44 2.29 -0.82 2.96
C HIS A 44 3.55 -0.51 2.14
N ARG A 45 3.53 0.51 1.29
CA ARG A 45 4.74 1.00 0.65
C ARG A 45 5.53 1.84 1.65
N ILE A 46 6.77 1.44 1.90
CA ILE A 46 7.76 2.33 2.52
C ILE A 46 7.82 3.58 1.66
N ARG A 47 7.64 4.76 2.28
CA ARG A 47 7.76 6.05 1.58
C ARG A 47 9.11 6.06 0.85
N PRO A 48 9.19 6.44 -0.43
CA PRO A 48 10.44 6.40 -1.19
C PRO A 48 11.60 7.08 -0.48
N GLU A 49 11.34 8.17 0.23
CA GLU A 49 12.31 8.89 1.07
C GLU A 49 12.85 8.02 2.23
N VAL A 50 11.98 7.29 2.93
CA VAL A 50 12.38 6.37 4.00
C VAL A 50 13.18 5.21 3.43
N ASN A 51 12.80 4.67 2.28
CA ASN A 51 13.57 3.62 1.61
C ASN A 51 14.96 4.13 1.19
N LYS A 52 15.06 5.37 0.70
CA LYS A 52 16.33 6.03 0.39
C LYS A 52 17.21 6.14 1.64
N HIS A 53 16.66 6.65 2.75
CA HIS A 53 17.40 6.77 4.01
C HIS A 53 17.87 5.42 4.55
N LEU A 54 17.03 4.39 4.48
CA LEU A 54 17.41 3.03 4.89
C LEU A 54 18.57 2.49 4.04
N ASN A 55 18.53 2.65 2.72
CA ASN A 55 19.62 2.23 1.84
C ASN A 55 20.91 3.04 2.09
N ASP A 56 20.79 4.35 2.32
CA ASP A 56 21.93 5.20 2.67
C ASP A 56 22.57 4.77 4.01
N SER A 57 21.76 4.47 5.04
CA SER A 57 22.25 3.97 6.33
C SER A 57 22.89 2.59 6.22
N ILE A 58 22.33 1.67 5.43
CA ILE A 58 22.93 0.36 5.17
C ILE A 58 24.33 0.54 4.55
N ARG A 59 24.44 1.36 3.49
CA ARG A 59 25.73 1.63 2.82
C ARG A 59 26.75 2.24 3.78
N GLN A 60 26.35 3.25 4.55
CA GLN A 60 27.22 3.88 5.55
C GLN A 60 27.71 2.88 6.60
N ASN A 61 26.84 1.99 7.05
CA ASN A 61 27.18 0.99 8.05
C ASN A 61 28.12 -0.09 7.48
N GLU A 62 27.96 -0.49 6.21
CA GLU A 62 28.90 -1.37 5.52
C GLU A 62 30.28 -0.74 5.36
N GLU A 63 30.35 0.56 5.05
CA GLU A 63 31.61 1.32 4.97
C GLU A 63 32.29 1.41 6.34
N LEU A 64 31.54 1.74 7.39
CA LEU A 64 32.01 1.72 8.78
C LEU A 64 32.52 0.33 9.18
N GLY A 65 31.78 -0.74 8.87
CA GLY A 65 32.19 -2.11 9.16
C GLY A 65 33.52 -2.49 8.50
N LYS A 66 33.75 -2.06 7.25
CA LYS A 66 35.04 -2.27 6.55
C LYS A 66 36.20 -1.53 7.21
N LEU A 67 35.96 -0.33 7.73
CA LEU A 67 36.98 0.46 8.41
C LEU A 67 37.32 -0.09 9.80
N LEU A 68 36.32 -0.61 10.51
CA LEU A 68 36.46 -1.16 11.86
C LEU A 68 37.00 -2.60 11.90
N ALA A 69 36.91 -3.33 10.78
CA ALA A 69 37.48 -4.67 10.65
C ALA A 69 39.01 -4.68 10.40
N LYS A 70 39.68 -3.54 10.62
CA LYS A 70 41.12 -3.32 10.42
C LYS A 70 41.79 -3.01 11.75
#